data_AF-A0A935ZGD2-F1
#
_entry.id   AF-A0A935ZGD2-F1
#
_cell.length_a   1.000
_cell.length_b   1.000
_cell.length_c   1.000
_cell.angle_alpha   90.00
_cell.angle_beta   90.00
_cell.angle_gamma   90.00
#
_symmetry.space_group_name_H-M   'P 1'
#
loop_
_entity.id
_entity.type
_entity.pdbx_description
1 polymer ?
#
loop_
_entity_poly.entity_id
_entity_poly.type
_entity_poly.pdbx_seq_one_letter_code
_entity_poly.pdbx_strand_id
1 'polypeptide(L)'
;MSVAPSLSPELRARLAAGEHERVAIELAAAGELTAAAWVHEQIWDFAAAADAWLRAGDPPRALAAALRSEGTAAIDRVLAWFDRCDDAVVLEAAAATLTRRKRHHDAARLLARAASDPRRQAAALGEAGDRVAAAKVLADAGAPLEGLRVLGELGDGEGDAPAHALAAALSWDLGDAEAAARHAQAALRHRSDDASSRTLLARALTTLGHGLAAEIVLPRQDHVAAALPGRFRVTGTCGSALVGAAYVGVDRTTLQEVEIHLLLADLPETGAIDAGIAAAIQRFATAARAAAATGHPAIRPVLELREDAGLLVLPRAGGPTLRTLIRPPGLGTLRSRARASIAFLLEGLQAAHARGLVHGAVLPSSLVTDALGRPLLGPFGAHHLQGLAATHTGAFDELLACTAPEVRAGAAPTQAADMFATGVLLAALVTGELRGREGLAALESDAPELRLALELTALDPAARPDATAALARLSHVVSHVRELEARAPAFESASLPVMTAEHAGGITLEVAASWSDAELDALCAVGNPWWQPVLDRDGRTLVLAAWPPGCRSVTDELAHWRELVPEAALATEHPELAAALGARLHAGAWVVNAAGQWMLALDDLLRRDRPAADEPSP
;
A
#
# COMPACT_ATOMS: atom_id res chain seq x y z
N MET A 1 2.78 -70.38 -7.36
CA MET A 1 3.90 -71.33 -7.25
C MET A 1 4.70 -71.22 -8.54
N SER A 2 6.00 -70.93 -8.46
CA SER A 2 6.86 -70.82 -9.65
C SER A 2 6.88 -72.18 -10.38
N VAL A 3 6.89 -72.15 -11.71
CA VAL A 3 7.25 -73.32 -12.52
C VAL A 3 8.66 -73.75 -12.08
N ALA A 4 8.83 -75.04 -11.77
CA ALA A 4 10.12 -75.57 -11.37
C ALA A 4 11.09 -75.47 -12.57
N PRO A 5 12.32 -74.94 -12.38
CA PRO A 5 13.31 -74.88 -13.43
C PRO A 5 13.72 -76.29 -13.88
N SER A 6 14.20 -76.42 -15.12
CA SER A 6 14.69 -77.70 -15.65
C SER A 6 16.02 -78.05 -14.98
N LEU A 7 15.96 -78.78 -13.86
CA LEU A 7 17.13 -79.24 -13.13
C LEU A 7 17.57 -80.64 -13.61
N SER A 8 18.88 -80.84 -13.70
CA SER A 8 19.45 -82.16 -14.00
C SER A 8 18.97 -83.21 -12.97
N PRO A 9 18.87 -84.50 -13.34
CA PRO A 9 18.48 -85.56 -12.41
C PRO A 9 19.37 -85.63 -11.16
N GLU A 10 20.66 -85.32 -11.32
CA GLU A 10 21.66 -85.30 -10.24
C GLU A 10 21.39 -84.17 -9.23
N LEU A 11 21.12 -82.96 -9.71
CA LEU A 11 20.75 -81.83 -8.84
C LEU A 11 19.43 -82.09 -8.11
N ARG A 12 18.45 -82.72 -8.78
CA ARG A 12 17.19 -83.13 -8.13
C ARG A 12 17.41 -84.14 -7.00
N ALA A 13 18.31 -85.10 -7.18
CA ALA A 13 18.66 -86.06 -6.13
C ALA A 13 19.33 -85.38 -4.93
N ARG A 14 20.23 -84.41 -5.16
CA ARG A 14 20.89 -83.63 -4.11
C ARG A 14 19.93 -82.72 -3.34
N LEU A 15 18.96 -82.11 -4.03
CA LEU A 15 17.86 -81.38 -3.36
C LEU A 15 17.01 -82.32 -2.48
N ALA A 16 16.66 -83.51 -2.97
CA ALA A 16 15.94 -84.52 -2.17
C ALA A 16 16.75 -85.01 -0.95
N ALA A 17 18.09 -84.96 -1.01
CA ALA A 17 18.99 -85.27 0.09
C ALA A 17 19.20 -84.09 1.08
N GLY A 18 18.59 -82.93 0.83
CA GLY A 18 18.65 -81.77 1.73
C GLY A 18 19.75 -80.76 1.43
N GLU A 19 20.57 -80.95 0.38
CA GLU A 19 21.72 -80.08 0.05
C GLU A 19 21.37 -78.74 -0.62
N HIS A 20 20.22 -78.16 -0.29
CA HIS A 20 19.64 -77.01 -0.98
C HIS A 20 20.57 -75.79 -1.01
N GLU A 21 21.21 -75.43 0.11
CA GLU A 21 22.10 -74.27 0.19
C GLU A 21 23.33 -74.42 -0.72
N ARG A 22 23.97 -75.59 -0.69
CA ARG A 22 25.13 -75.90 -1.55
C ARG A 22 24.77 -75.90 -3.02
N VAL A 23 23.62 -76.50 -3.36
CA VAL A 23 23.10 -76.52 -4.73
C VAL A 23 22.78 -75.10 -5.21
N ALA A 24 22.20 -74.25 -4.37
CA ALA A 24 21.89 -72.87 -4.74
C ALA A 24 23.17 -72.04 -5.00
N ILE A 25 24.21 -72.19 -4.17
CA ILE A 25 25.51 -71.54 -4.37
C ILE A 25 26.17 -72.02 -5.68
N GLU A 26 26.13 -73.32 -5.95
CA GLU A 26 26.70 -73.92 -7.17
C GLU A 26 25.98 -73.42 -8.43
N LEU A 27 24.65 -73.39 -8.41
CA LEU A 27 23.83 -72.83 -9.49
C LEU A 27 24.10 -71.34 -9.71
N ALA A 28 24.23 -70.56 -8.63
CA ALA A 28 24.55 -69.14 -8.71
C ALA A 28 25.96 -68.90 -9.28
N ALA A 29 26.94 -69.75 -8.94
CA ALA A 29 28.30 -69.70 -9.48
C ALA A 29 28.36 -70.10 -10.96
N ALA A 30 27.49 -71.02 -11.39
CA ALA A 30 27.34 -71.43 -12.79
C ALA A 30 26.55 -70.41 -13.64
N GLY A 31 26.02 -69.34 -13.04
CA GLY A 31 25.22 -68.33 -13.73
C GLY A 31 23.74 -68.70 -13.89
N GLU A 32 23.29 -69.84 -13.37
CA GLU A 32 21.88 -70.28 -13.36
C GLU A 32 21.07 -69.59 -12.25
N LEU A 33 21.05 -68.26 -12.28
CA LEU A 33 20.53 -67.41 -11.19
C LEU A 33 19.03 -67.62 -10.90
N THR A 34 18.22 -67.86 -11.94
CA THR A 34 16.79 -68.20 -11.80
C THR A 34 16.58 -69.53 -11.06
N ALA A 35 17.44 -70.51 -11.32
CA ALA A 35 17.36 -71.81 -10.65
C ALA A 35 17.86 -71.70 -9.20
N ALA A 36 18.94 -70.96 -8.96
CA ALA A 36 19.44 -70.66 -7.62
C ALA A 36 18.38 -69.94 -6.77
N ALA A 37 17.72 -68.91 -7.33
CA ALA A 37 16.66 -68.17 -6.64
C ALA A 37 15.46 -69.07 -6.27
N TRP A 38 15.05 -69.96 -7.18
CA TRP A 38 13.99 -70.93 -6.91
C TRP A 38 14.34 -71.91 -5.79
N VAL A 39 15.59 -72.39 -5.75
CA VAL A 39 16.07 -73.28 -4.67
C VAL A 39 16.06 -72.57 -3.32
N HIS A 40 16.53 -71.31 -3.25
CA HIS A 40 16.46 -70.50 -2.03
C HIS A 40 15.02 -70.30 -1.54
N GLU A 41 14.04 -70.12 -2.44
CA GLU A 41 12.61 -70.07 -2.05
C GLU A 41 12.10 -71.38 -1.43
N GLN A 42 12.61 -72.55 -1.84
CA GLN A 42 12.17 -73.84 -1.28
C GLN A 42 12.59 -74.02 0.19
N ILE A 43 13.72 -73.41 0.57
CA ILE A 43 14.25 -73.44 1.95
C ILE A 43 13.88 -72.21 2.76
N TRP A 44 12.94 -71.38 2.27
CA TRP A 44 12.46 -70.18 2.95
C TRP A 44 13.53 -69.11 3.17
N ASP A 45 14.68 -69.22 2.49
CA ASP A 45 15.71 -68.18 2.46
C ASP A 45 15.33 -67.11 1.42
N PHE A 46 14.30 -66.35 1.75
CA PHE A 46 13.76 -65.34 0.86
C PHE A 46 14.70 -64.15 0.65
N ALA A 47 15.66 -63.93 1.55
CA ALA A 47 16.66 -62.88 1.41
C ALA A 47 17.67 -63.23 0.30
N ALA A 48 18.24 -64.44 0.33
CA ALA A 48 19.10 -64.92 -0.75
C ALA A 48 18.33 -65.10 -2.06
N ALA A 49 17.07 -65.55 -2.00
CA ALA A 49 16.22 -65.64 -3.18
C ALA A 49 15.99 -64.26 -3.83
N ALA A 50 15.73 -63.21 -3.05
CA ALA A 50 15.56 -61.87 -3.57
C ALA A 50 16.82 -61.35 -4.29
N ASP A 51 18.00 -61.55 -3.70
CA ASP A 51 19.27 -61.15 -4.31
C ASP A 51 19.55 -61.94 -5.61
N ALA A 52 19.24 -63.23 -5.64
CA ALA A 52 19.38 -64.07 -6.83
C ALA A 52 18.40 -63.67 -7.95
N TRP A 53 17.13 -63.39 -7.63
CA TRP A 53 16.15 -62.90 -8.60
C TRP A 53 16.53 -61.54 -9.19
N LEU A 54 17.06 -60.64 -8.35
CA LEU A 54 17.49 -59.31 -8.79
C LEU A 54 18.68 -59.41 -9.76
N ARG A 55 19.66 -60.28 -9.46
CA ARG A 55 20.78 -60.58 -10.37
C ARG A 55 20.36 -61.30 -11.64
N ALA A 56 19.27 -62.09 -11.59
CA ALA A 56 18.68 -62.75 -12.75
C ALA A 56 17.89 -61.80 -13.65
N GLY A 57 17.67 -60.55 -13.25
CA GLY A 57 16.88 -59.58 -14.00
C GLY A 57 15.37 -59.76 -13.88
N ASP A 58 14.87 -60.40 -12.80
CA ASP A 58 13.43 -60.51 -12.49
C ASP A 58 13.06 -59.67 -11.24
N PRO A 59 12.96 -58.33 -11.37
CA PRO A 59 12.67 -57.44 -10.25
C PRO A 59 11.30 -57.66 -9.58
N PRO A 60 10.21 -58.01 -10.30
CA PRO A 60 8.94 -58.36 -9.66
C PRO A 60 9.05 -59.56 -8.70
N ARG A 61 9.79 -60.61 -9.07
CA ARG A 61 10.01 -61.76 -8.18
C ARG A 61 10.96 -61.42 -7.05
N ALA A 62 12.00 -60.63 -7.31
CA ALA A 62 12.90 -60.14 -6.26
C ALA A 62 12.13 -59.38 -5.17
N LEU A 63 11.19 -58.51 -5.56
CA LEU A 63 10.32 -57.79 -4.63
C LEU A 63 9.38 -58.72 -3.87
N ALA A 64 8.78 -59.70 -4.55
CA ALA A 64 7.88 -60.66 -3.93
C ALA A 64 8.60 -61.56 -2.90
N ALA A 65 9.84 -61.94 -3.18
CA ALA A 65 10.71 -62.67 -2.25
C ALA A 65 11.13 -61.78 -1.07
N ALA A 66 11.63 -60.58 -1.33
CA ALA A 66 12.04 -59.64 -0.26
C ALA A 66 10.89 -59.31 0.71
N LEU A 67 9.66 -59.15 0.22
CA LEU A 67 8.49 -58.91 1.08
C LEU A 67 8.06 -60.12 1.94
N ARG A 68 8.69 -61.29 1.75
CA ARG A 68 8.50 -62.50 2.57
C ARG A 68 9.70 -62.80 3.47
N SER A 69 10.84 -62.11 3.31
CA SER A 69 12.02 -62.34 4.14
C SER A 69 11.84 -61.81 5.55
N GLU A 70 12.48 -62.47 6.52
CA GLU A 70 12.59 -61.96 7.88
C GLU A 70 13.62 -60.81 7.92
N GLY A 71 13.13 -59.57 8.01
CA GLY A 71 13.96 -58.36 8.13
C GLY A 71 13.84 -57.38 6.95
N THR A 72 14.36 -56.16 7.13
CA THR A 72 14.25 -55.08 6.14
C THR A 72 15.40 -55.03 5.14
N ALA A 73 16.53 -55.70 5.41
CA ALA A 73 17.74 -55.54 4.60
C ALA A 73 17.57 -56.00 3.14
N ALA A 74 16.86 -57.11 2.89
CA ALA A 74 16.58 -57.58 1.53
C ALA A 74 15.59 -56.65 0.80
N ILE A 75 14.62 -56.14 1.55
CA ILE A 75 13.65 -55.14 1.08
C ILE A 75 14.38 -53.86 0.64
N ASP A 76 15.25 -53.32 1.48
CA ASP A 76 15.97 -52.06 1.24
C ASP A 76 16.88 -52.18 0.01
N ARG A 77 17.55 -53.33 -0.16
CA ARG A 77 18.35 -53.62 -1.36
C ARG A 77 17.52 -53.63 -2.64
N VAL A 78 16.38 -54.33 -2.63
CA VAL A 78 15.49 -54.41 -3.79
C VAL A 78 14.89 -53.04 -4.10
N LEU A 79 14.47 -52.28 -3.09
CA LEU A 79 13.97 -50.92 -3.27
C LEU A 79 15.05 -49.99 -3.84
N ALA A 80 16.30 -50.09 -3.36
CA ALA A 80 17.42 -49.32 -3.91
C ALA A 80 17.70 -49.63 -5.39
N TRP A 81 17.34 -50.83 -5.86
CA TRP A 81 17.38 -51.16 -7.28
C TRP A 81 16.25 -50.47 -8.05
N PHE A 82 15.02 -50.48 -7.54
CA PHE A 82 13.90 -49.74 -8.15
C PHE A 82 14.16 -48.23 -8.16
N ASP A 83 14.88 -47.71 -7.17
CA ASP A 83 15.36 -46.32 -7.12
C ASP A 83 16.44 -46.01 -8.20
N ARG A 84 16.82 -46.97 -9.04
CA ARG A 84 17.65 -46.75 -10.25
C ARG A 84 16.95 -47.21 -11.54
N CYS A 85 15.70 -47.66 -11.45
CA CYS A 85 14.93 -48.13 -12.59
C CYS A 85 14.17 -46.96 -13.24
N ASP A 86 14.20 -46.91 -14.58
CA ASP A 86 13.49 -45.89 -15.38
C ASP A 86 12.27 -46.48 -16.14
N ASP A 87 12.00 -47.77 -16.00
CA ASP A 87 10.85 -48.43 -16.64
C ASP A 87 9.58 -48.19 -15.80
N ALA A 88 8.72 -47.31 -16.32
CA ALA A 88 7.46 -46.94 -15.67
C ALA A 88 6.51 -48.14 -15.44
N VAL A 89 6.46 -49.10 -16.37
CA VAL A 89 5.56 -50.28 -16.23
C VAL A 89 6.03 -51.16 -15.09
N VAL A 90 7.35 -51.36 -14.98
CA VAL A 90 7.96 -52.12 -13.89
C VAL A 90 7.77 -51.42 -12.54
N LEU A 91 7.91 -50.10 -12.50
CA LEU A 91 7.69 -49.29 -11.29
C LEU A 91 6.22 -49.32 -10.84
N GLU A 92 5.25 -49.20 -11.75
CA GLU A 92 3.83 -49.27 -11.43
C GLU A 92 3.42 -50.66 -10.90
N ALA A 93 3.92 -51.74 -11.51
CA ALA A 93 3.67 -53.10 -11.05
C ALA A 93 4.26 -53.36 -9.66
N ALA A 94 5.45 -52.81 -9.38
CA ALA A 94 6.09 -52.86 -8.08
C ALA A 94 5.28 -52.08 -7.03
N ALA A 95 4.83 -50.85 -7.37
CA ALA A 95 3.98 -50.04 -6.51
C ALA A 95 2.67 -50.76 -6.15
N ALA A 96 1.97 -51.36 -7.12
CA ALA A 96 0.75 -52.13 -6.87
C ALA A 96 0.98 -53.32 -5.91
N THR A 97 2.17 -53.92 -5.96
CA THR A 97 2.54 -55.01 -5.05
C THR A 97 2.81 -54.49 -3.64
N LEU A 98 3.48 -53.35 -3.51
CA LEU A 98 3.71 -52.68 -2.22
C LEU A 98 2.40 -52.21 -1.57
N THR A 99 1.48 -51.64 -2.34
CA THR A 99 0.14 -51.23 -1.87
C THR A 99 -0.63 -52.41 -1.29
N ARG A 100 -0.67 -53.56 -1.98
CA ARG A 100 -1.33 -54.78 -1.45
C ARG A 100 -0.72 -55.29 -0.15
N ARG A 101 0.55 -54.97 0.11
CA ARG A 101 1.27 -55.32 1.34
C ARG A 101 1.27 -54.20 2.38
N LYS A 102 0.43 -53.17 2.21
CA LYS A 102 0.29 -52.00 3.10
C LYS A 102 1.57 -51.17 3.26
N ARG A 103 2.50 -51.24 2.30
CA ARG A 103 3.72 -50.43 2.26
C ARG A 103 3.48 -49.18 1.41
N HIS A 104 2.58 -48.34 1.90
CA HIS A 104 2.01 -47.23 1.16
C HIS A 104 3.05 -46.12 0.85
N HIS A 105 3.99 -45.85 1.75
CA HIS A 105 5.05 -44.85 1.53
C HIS A 105 6.02 -45.27 0.41
N ASP A 106 6.44 -46.54 0.39
CA ASP A 106 7.30 -47.07 -0.68
C ASP A 106 6.55 -47.14 -2.02
N ALA A 107 5.26 -47.50 -2.00
CA ALA A 107 4.42 -47.47 -3.19
C ALA A 107 4.30 -46.06 -3.79
N ALA A 108 4.05 -45.05 -2.96
CA ALA A 108 4.00 -43.64 -3.38
C ALA A 108 5.32 -43.16 -4.00
N ARG A 109 6.46 -43.56 -3.41
CA ARG A 109 7.80 -43.23 -3.94
C ARG A 109 8.03 -43.78 -5.35
N LEU A 110 7.62 -45.03 -5.61
CA LEU A 110 7.74 -45.62 -6.94
C LEU A 110 6.76 -45.01 -7.95
N LEU A 111 5.53 -44.68 -7.54
CA LEU A 111 4.54 -44.00 -8.39
C LEU A 111 5.00 -42.62 -8.84
N ALA A 112 5.68 -41.87 -7.96
CA ALA A 112 6.27 -40.57 -8.29
C ALA A 112 7.30 -40.67 -9.42
N ARG A 113 8.14 -41.72 -9.38
CA ARG A 113 9.17 -41.96 -10.41
C ARG A 113 8.61 -42.46 -11.73
N ALA A 114 7.53 -43.26 -11.67
CA ALA A 114 6.87 -43.77 -12.87
C ALA A 114 6.19 -42.67 -13.69
N ALA A 115 6.16 -41.41 -13.21
CA ALA A 115 5.34 -40.33 -13.76
C ALA A 115 3.87 -40.75 -13.93
N SER A 116 3.40 -41.58 -12.99
CA SER A 116 2.04 -42.14 -13.01
C SER A 116 1.00 -41.07 -12.65
N ASP A 117 -0.28 -41.39 -12.84
CA ASP A 117 -1.41 -40.51 -12.48
C ASP A 117 -1.24 -39.95 -11.06
N PRO A 118 -1.12 -38.61 -10.89
CA PRO A 118 -0.94 -37.95 -9.60
C PRO A 118 -1.98 -38.36 -8.54
N ARG A 119 -3.20 -38.72 -8.96
CA ARG A 119 -4.25 -39.20 -8.05
C ARG A 119 -3.89 -40.54 -7.39
N ARG A 120 -3.21 -41.43 -8.12
CA ARG A 120 -2.77 -42.73 -7.56
C ARG A 120 -1.66 -42.53 -6.54
N GLN A 121 -0.73 -41.63 -6.83
CA GLN A 121 0.32 -41.26 -5.89
C GLN A 121 -0.27 -40.62 -4.62
N ALA A 122 -1.19 -39.67 -4.79
CA ALA A 122 -1.88 -39.04 -3.66
C ALA A 122 -2.67 -40.04 -2.81
N ALA A 123 -3.39 -40.99 -3.44
CA ALA A 123 -4.08 -42.06 -2.73
C ALA A 123 -3.11 -42.94 -1.91
N ALA A 124 -1.96 -43.30 -2.48
CA ALA A 124 -0.93 -44.05 -1.75
C ALA A 124 -0.37 -43.25 -0.57
N LEU A 125 -0.13 -41.95 -0.71
CA LEU A 125 0.31 -41.09 0.38
C LEU A 125 -0.75 -40.95 1.48
N GLY A 126 -2.03 -40.83 1.10
CA GLY A 126 -3.15 -40.78 2.05
C GLY A 126 -3.27 -42.04 2.90
N GLU A 127 -3.18 -43.22 2.29
CA GLU A 127 -3.15 -44.52 3.00
C GLU A 127 -1.89 -44.69 3.87
N ALA A 128 -0.79 -44.01 3.53
CA ALA A 128 0.40 -43.95 4.38
C ALA A 128 0.24 -43.02 5.60
N GLY A 129 -0.85 -42.25 5.68
CA GLY A 129 -1.10 -41.26 6.72
C GLY A 129 -0.51 -39.88 6.44
N ASP A 130 0.11 -39.66 5.28
CA ASP A 130 0.72 -38.37 4.90
C ASP A 130 -0.25 -37.54 4.04
N ARG A 131 -1.26 -36.98 4.72
CA ARG A 131 -2.31 -36.18 4.07
C ARG A 131 -1.77 -34.90 3.43
N VAL A 132 -0.71 -34.31 4.00
CA VAL A 132 -0.10 -33.07 3.49
C VAL A 132 0.62 -33.34 2.18
N ALA A 133 1.44 -34.39 2.10
CA ALA A 133 2.09 -34.77 0.85
C ALA A 133 1.06 -35.19 -0.22
N ALA A 134 0.02 -35.94 0.16
CA ALA A 134 -1.05 -36.33 -0.74
C ALA A 134 -1.78 -35.11 -1.35
N ALA A 135 -2.14 -34.14 -0.51
CA ALA A 135 -2.79 -32.90 -0.95
C ALA A 135 -1.88 -32.06 -1.85
N LYS A 136 -0.58 -31.98 -1.53
CA LYS A 136 0.40 -31.25 -2.34
C LYS A 136 0.55 -31.83 -3.74
N VAL A 137 0.63 -33.16 -3.87
CA VAL A 137 0.71 -33.83 -5.19
C VAL A 137 -0.50 -33.50 -6.06
N LEU A 138 -1.71 -33.45 -5.48
CA LEU A 138 -2.92 -33.07 -6.21
C LEU A 138 -2.91 -31.59 -6.61
N ALA A 139 -2.44 -30.71 -5.73
CA ALA A 139 -2.31 -29.29 -6.00
C ALA A 139 -1.33 -29.00 -7.14
N ASP A 140 -0.14 -29.60 -7.10
CA ASP A 140 0.90 -29.47 -8.13
C ASP A 140 0.42 -30.01 -9.50
N ALA A 141 -0.53 -30.96 -9.50
CA ALA A 141 -1.19 -31.48 -10.70
C ALA A 141 -2.39 -30.62 -11.18
N GLY A 142 -2.63 -29.45 -10.60
CA GLY A 142 -3.71 -28.55 -10.98
C GLY A 142 -5.09 -28.92 -10.41
N ALA A 143 -5.16 -29.74 -9.35
CA ALA A 143 -6.40 -30.14 -8.68
C ALA A 143 -6.46 -29.63 -7.21
N PRO A 144 -6.44 -28.31 -6.96
CA PRO A 144 -6.38 -27.73 -5.61
C PRO A 144 -7.60 -28.08 -4.73
N LEU A 145 -8.79 -28.19 -5.33
CA LEU A 145 -10.01 -28.59 -4.61
C LEU A 145 -9.95 -30.04 -4.11
N GLU A 146 -9.39 -30.96 -4.91
CA GLU A 146 -9.17 -32.34 -4.48
C GLU A 146 -8.13 -32.38 -3.35
N GLY A 147 -7.07 -31.57 -3.45
CA GLY A 147 -6.06 -31.40 -2.40
C GLY A 147 -6.66 -30.95 -1.06
N LEU A 148 -7.53 -29.93 -1.06
CA LEU A 148 -8.24 -29.49 0.16
C LEU A 148 -9.12 -30.58 0.77
N ARG A 149 -9.81 -31.37 -0.07
CA ARG A 149 -10.64 -32.48 0.42
C ARG A 149 -9.81 -33.58 1.09
N VAL A 150 -8.59 -33.81 0.62
CA VAL A 150 -7.66 -34.78 1.22
C VAL A 150 -7.13 -34.31 2.57
N LEU A 151 -6.90 -33.01 2.75
CA LEU A 151 -6.56 -32.44 4.06
C LEU A 151 -7.70 -32.65 5.07
N GLY A 152 -8.95 -32.50 4.62
CA GLY A 152 -10.14 -32.73 5.44
C GLY A 152 -10.32 -31.67 6.53
N GLU A 153 -11.00 -32.03 7.62
CA GLU A 153 -11.13 -31.16 8.79
C GLU A 153 -9.81 -31.12 9.56
N LEU A 154 -9.27 -29.91 9.72
CA LEU A 154 -8.02 -29.64 10.43
C LEU A 154 -8.32 -29.17 11.85
N GLY A 155 -7.59 -29.70 12.84
CA GLY A 155 -7.70 -29.28 14.24
C GLY A 155 -6.73 -28.16 14.60
N ASP A 156 -6.90 -27.57 15.79
CA ASP A 156 -6.02 -26.50 16.31
C ASP A 156 -4.72 -27.04 16.97
N GLY A 157 -4.21 -28.19 16.53
CA GLY A 157 -3.01 -28.82 17.07
C GLY A 157 -1.72 -28.36 16.38
N GLU A 158 -0.58 -28.39 17.09
CA GLU A 158 0.74 -28.02 16.53
C GLU A 158 1.16 -28.90 15.34
N GLY A 159 0.77 -30.19 15.34
CA GLY A 159 1.02 -31.12 14.24
C GLY A 159 0.29 -30.79 12.94
N ASP A 160 -0.77 -29.97 12.99
CA ASP A 160 -1.57 -29.58 11.84
C ASP A 160 -1.07 -28.27 11.19
N ALA A 161 -0.04 -27.61 11.75
CA ALA A 161 0.47 -26.35 11.20
C ALA A 161 0.89 -26.43 9.71
N PRO A 162 1.59 -27.49 9.23
CA PRO A 162 1.88 -27.63 7.81
C PRO A 162 0.63 -27.87 6.96
N ALA A 163 -0.37 -28.58 7.50
CA ALA A 163 -1.65 -28.81 6.83
C ALA A 163 -2.45 -27.51 6.69
N HIS A 164 -2.44 -26.67 7.72
CA HIS A 164 -3.03 -25.34 7.69
C HIS A 164 -2.33 -24.41 6.70
N ALA A 165 -1.00 -24.41 6.64
CA ALA A 165 -0.25 -23.61 5.67
C ALA A 165 -0.61 -23.99 4.22
N LEU A 166 -0.68 -25.30 3.93
CA LEU A 166 -1.09 -25.79 2.61
C LEU A 166 -2.57 -25.48 2.32
N ALA A 167 -3.47 -25.71 3.27
CA ALA A 167 -4.89 -25.39 3.11
C ALA A 167 -5.10 -23.91 2.81
N ALA A 168 -4.35 -23.02 3.46
CA ALA A 168 -4.40 -21.59 3.19
C ALA A 168 -4.04 -21.26 1.74
N ALA A 169 -2.95 -21.84 1.22
CA ALA A 169 -2.51 -21.63 -0.16
C ALA A 169 -3.56 -22.13 -1.17
N LEU A 170 -4.11 -23.32 -0.96
CA LEU A 170 -5.12 -23.89 -1.85
C LEU A 170 -6.43 -23.10 -1.82
N SER A 171 -6.87 -22.63 -0.65
CA SER A 171 -8.05 -21.76 -0.53
C SER A 171 -7.85 -20.44 -1.28
N TRP A 172 -6.65 -19.87 -1.22
CA TRP A 172 -6.31 -18.65 -1.96
C TRP A 172 -6.35 -18.87 -3.47
N ASP A 173 -5.78 -19.96 -3.96
CA ASP A 173 -5.78 -20.30 -5.40
C ASP A 173 -7.21 -20.52 -5.94
N LEU A 174 -8.13 -20.98 -5.09
CA LEU A 174 -9.55 -21.11 -5.40
C LEU A 174 -10.35 -19.80 -5.26
N GLY A 175 -9.71 -18.71 -4.84
CA GLY A 175 -10.35 -17.41 -4.66
C GLY A 175 -11.11 -17.24 -3.34
N ASP A 176 -10.96 -18.15 -2.38
CA ASP A 176 -11.56 -18.06 -1.05
C ASP A 176 -10.60 -17.37 -0.06
N ALA A 177 -10.61 -16.04 -0.09
CA ALA A 177 -9.77 -15.22 0.78
C ALA A 177 -10.08 -15.40 2.28
N GLU A 178 -11.32 -15.73 2.65
CA GLU A 178 -11.71 -15.92 4.05
C GLU A 178 -11.15 -17.23 4.61
N ALA A 179 -11.29 -18.33 3.89
CA ALA A 179 -10.67 -19.60 4.26
C ALA A 179 -9.14 -19.50 4.26
N ALA A 180 -8.56 -18.82 3.29
CA ALA A 180 -7.12 -18.57 3.23
C ALA A 180 -6.61 -17.83 4.48
N ALA A 181 -7.29 -16.76 4.88
CA ALA A 181 -6.94 -16.00 6.10
C ALA A 181 -7.05 -16.88 7.36
N ARG A 182 -8.16 -17.61 7.53
CA ARG A 182 -8.36 -18.47 8.70
C ARG A 182 -7.28 -19.53 8.85
N HIS A 183 -6.95 -20.23 7.76
CA HIS A 183 -5.93 -21.28 7.78
C HIS A 183 -4.52 -20.72 7.95
N ALA A 184 -4.19 -19.59 7.30
CA ALA A 184 -2.90 -18.95 7.48
C ALA A 184 -2.70 -18.45 8.92
N GLN A 185 -3.75 -17.90 9.55
CA GLN A 185 -3.71 -17.51 10.95
C GLN A 185 -3.55 -18.72 11.87
N ALA A 186 -4.21 -19.84 11.59
CA ALA A 186 -4.06 -21.09 12.34
C ALA A 186 -2.62 -21.65 12.24
N ALA A 187 -2.01 -21.63 11.06
CA ALA A 187 -0.61 -22.02 10.88
C ALA A 187 0.34 -21.16 11.73
N LEU A 188 0.13 -19.84 11.74
CA LEU A 188 0.98 -18.88 12.47
C LEU A 188 0.81 -18.94 13.99
N ARG A 189 -0.30 -19.48 14.52
CA ARG A 189 -0.46 -19.72 15.97
C ARG A 189 0.59 -20.70 16.51
N HIS A 190 0.99 -21.66 15.69
CA HIS A 190 1.90 -22.73 16.07
C HIS A 190 3.32 -22.51 15.51
N ARG A 191 3.43 -21.99 14.29
CA ARG A 191 4.70 -21.63 13.65
C ARG A 191 4.73 -20.14 13.34
N SER A 192 5.01 -19.36 14.37
CA SER A 192 5.04 -17.90 14.25
C SER A 192 6.12 -17.40 13.31
N ASP A 193 7.12 -18.18 12.92
CA ASP A 193 8.20 -17.81 12.01
C ASP A 193 7.88 -18.01 10.51
N ASP A 194 6.77 -18.66 10.17
CA ASP A 194 6.42 -18.99 8.78
C ASP A 194 6.14 -17.74 7.91
N ALA A 195 7.13 -17.34 7.10
CA ALA A 195 7.05 -16.17 6.23
C ALA A 195 6.00 -16.33 5.10
N SER A 196 5.81 -17.56 4.60
CA SER A 196 4.89 -17.83 3.49
C SER A 196 3.44 -17.69 3.97
N SER A 197 3.12 -18.34 5.09
CA SER A 197 1.79 -18.26 5.72
C SER A 197 1.45 -16.83 6.15
N ARG A 198 2.44 -16.07 6.61
CA ARG A 198 2.28 -14.66 6.98
C ARG A 198 2.01 -13.74 5.80
N THR A 199 2.75 -13.90 4.71
CA THR A 199 2.53 -13.15 3.47
C THR A 199 1.15 -13.45 2.90
N LEU A 200 0.75 -14.72 2.92
CA LEU A 200 -0.56 -15.14 2.47
C LEU A 200 -1.70 -14.59 3.35
N LEU A 201 -1.54 -14.61 4.67
CA LEU A 201 -2.50 -13.99 5.60
C LEU A 201 -2.66 -12.50 5.32
N ALA A 202 -1.56 -11.79 5.07
CA ALA A 202 -1.62 -10.37 4.73
C ALA A 202 -2.39 -10.13 3.42
N ARG A 203 -2.10 -10.90 2.37
CA ARG A 203 -2.83 -10.82 1.07
C ARG A 203 -4.32 -11.10 1.22
N ALA A 204 -4.66 -12.13 2.00
CA ALA A 204 -6.04 -12.51 2.28
C ALA A 204 -6.78 -11.39 3.03
N LEU A 205 -6.19 -10.84 4.09
CA LEU A 205 -6.75 -9.73 4.86
C LEU A 205 -6.92 -8.46 4.02
N THR A 206 -5.95 -8.14 3.14
CA THR A 206 -6.08 -7.01 2.22
C THR A 206 -7.27 -7.19 1.28
N THR A 207 -7.45 -8.38 0.72
CA THR A 207 -8.57 -8.71 -0.19
C THR A 207 -9.92 -8.59 0.51
N LEU A 208 -9.97 -8.90 1.80
CA LEU A 208 -11.17 -8.76 2.64
C LEU A 208 -11.42 -7.32 3.14
N GLY A 209 -10.59 -6.34 2.75
CA GLY A 209 -10.72 -4.95 3.20
C GLY A 209 -10.11 -4.66 4.58
N HIS A 210 -9.37 -5.60 5.16
CA HIS A 210 -8.71 -5.46 6.46
C HIS A 210 -7.24 -5.00 6.34
N GLY A 211 -7.00 -3.90 5.63
CA GLY A 211 -5.65 -3.40 5.34
C GLY A 211 -4.76 -3.16 6.58
N LEU A 212 -5.33 -2.62 7.66
CA LEU A 212 -4.58 -2.42 8.93
C LEU A 212 -4.17 -3.75 9.59
N ALA A 213 -5.00 -4.79 9.50
CA ALA A 213 -4.68 -6.11 10.04
C ALA A 213 -3.61 -6.81 9.19
N ALA A 214 -3.70 -6.68 7.85
CA ALA A 214 -2.66 -7.13 6.93
C ALA A 214 -1.32 -6.43 7.21
N GLU A 215 -1.38 -5.16 7.65
CA GLU A 215 -0.18 -4.40 8.00
C GLU A 215 0.52 -4.94 9.25
N ILE A 216 -0.24 -5.30 10.28
CA ILE A 216 0.25 -5.85 11.56
C ILE A 216 0.88 -7.23 11.39
N VAL A 217 0.37 -8.05 10.46
CA VAL A 217 0.76 -9.45 10.29
C VAL A 217 2.18 -9.61 9.73
N LEU A 218 2.63 -8.77 8.81
CA LEU A 218 3.96 -8.89 8.18
C LEU A 218 5.10 -8.52 9.17
N PRO A 219 6.24 -9.25 9.20
CA PRO A 219 7.33 -8.98 10.13
C PRO A 219 8.11 -7.78 9.56
N ARG A 220 7.78 -6.58 10.05
CA ARG A 220 8.03 -5.32 9.32
C ARG A 220 9.28 -4.54 9.75
N GLN A 221 10.25 -5.14 10.47
CA GLN A 221 11.40 -4.40 11.02
C GLN A 221 12.78 -4.71 10.40
N ASP A 222 13.05 -5.93 9.91
CA ASP A 222 14.45 -6.31 9.60
C ASP A 222 14.95 -5.87 8.21
N HIS A 223 14.09 -5.87 7.17
CA HIS A 223 14.51 -5.44 5.83
C HIS A 223 14.76 -3.92 5.71
N VAL A 224 14.00 -3.12 6.46
CA VAL A 224 14.15 -1.66 6.49
C VAL A 224 15.36 -1.25 7.34
N ALA A 225 15.59 -1.93 8.47
CA ALA A 225 16.76 -1.68 9.32
C ALA A 225 18.09 -2.04 8.62
N ALA A 226 18.10 -3.05 7.74
CA ALA A 226 19.27 -3.42 6.95
C ALA A 226 19.53 -2.48 5.76
N ALA A 227 18.48 -1.89 5.17
CA ALA A 227 18.58 -1.00 4.01
C ALA A 227 18.73 0.49 4.36
N LEU A 228 18.34 0.89 5.59
CA LEU A 228 18.50 2.25 6.08
C LEU A 228 19.94 2.48 6.58
N PRO A 229 20.61 3.56 6.17
CA PRO A 229 21.80 4.02 6.87
C PRO A 229 21.44 4.25 8.34
N GLY A 230 22.37 4.01 9.27
CA GLY A 230 22.16 4.17 10.72
C GLY A 230 21.67 5.56 11.19
N ARG A 231 21.51 6.51 10.25
CA ARG A 231 20.88 7.82 10.37
C ARG A 231 19.38 7.75 10.66
N PHE A 232 18.57 6.91 10.02
CA PHE A 232 17.12 6.90 10.25
C PHE A 232 16.72 5.73 11.16
N ARG A 233 15.87 6.02 12.15
CA ARG A 233 15.31 5.02 13.06
C ARG A 233 13.81 4.92 12.84
N VAL A 234 13.34 3.77 12.37
CA VAL A 234 11.90 3.49 12.24
C VAL A 234 11.25 3.47 13.63
N THR A 235 10.11 4.14 13.76
CA THR A 235 9.32 4.24 14.99
C THR A 235 7.93 3.63 14.86
N GLY A 236 7.40 3.49 13.64
CA GLY A 236 6.10 2.89 13.39
C GLY A 236 5.77 2.77 11.90
N THR A 237 4.57 2.29 11.59
CA THR A 237 4.04 2.27 10.21
C THR A 237 3.33 3.58 9.86
N CYS A 238 3.27 3.88 8.57
CA CYS A 238 2.55 5.04 8.04
C CYS A 238 1.40 4.58 7.13
N GLY A 239 0.18 5.03 7.42
CA GLY A 239 -1.01 4.66 6.63
C GLY A 239 -1.12 5.32 5.25
N SER A 240 -0.12 6.09 4.81
CA SER A 240 -0.05 6.68 3.46
C SER A 240 1.24 6.21 2.80
N ALA A 241 1.14 5.24 1.88
CA ALA A 241 2.26 4.74 1.10
C ALA A 241 2.15 5.22 -0.35
N LEU A 242 3.26 5.70 -0.91
CA LEU A 242 3.37 6.10 -2.31
C LEU A 242 3.27 4.87 -3.23
N VAL A 243 4.08 3.87 -2.93
CA VAL A 243 4.12 2.52 -3.52
C VAL A 243 4.51 1.58 -2.38
N GLY A 244 4.05 0.32 -2.39
CA GLY A 244 4.43 -0.67 -1.38
C GLY A 244 4.05 -0.28 0.05
N ALA A 245 5.06 -0.09 0.92
CA ALA A 245 4.88 0.21 2.34
C ALA A 245 5.52 1.55 2.74
N ALA A 246 4.97 2.17 3.78
CA ALA A 246 5.51 3.40 4.35
C ALA A 246 5.63 3.30 5.87
N TYR A 247 6.60 4.02 6.42
CA TYR A 247 6.97 4.00 7.83
C TYR A 247 7.14 5.41 8.34
N VAL A 248 6.89 5.59 9.63
CA VAL A 248 7.30 6.78 10.37
C VAL A 248 8.61 6.45 11.06
N GLY A 249 9.53 7.41 11.07
CA GLY A 249 10.80 7.29 11.75
C GLY A 249 11.30 8.63 12.26
N VAL A 250 12.52 8.61 12.81
CA VAL A 250 13.24 9.79 13.27
C VAL A 250 14.61 9.80 12.59
N ASP A 251 14.96 10.95 12.00
CA ASP A 251 16.33 11.22 11.57
C ASP A 251 17.19 11.48 12.81
N ARG A 252 18.15 10.61 13.10
CA ARG A 252 19.02 10.70 14.29
C ARG A 252 20.00 11.86 14.22
N THR A 253 20.21 12.45 13.03
CA THR A 253 21.08 13.61 12.87
C THR A 253 20.32 14.91 13.17
N THR A 254 19.11 15.06 12.64
CA THR A 254 18.31 16.29 12.79
C THR A 254 17.28 16.21 13.93
N LEU A 255 17.06 15.01 14.47
CA LEU A 255 16.02 14.66 15.45
C LEU A 255 14.59 14.96 14.97
N GLN A 256 14.39 15.14 13.67
CA GLN A 256 13.08 15.40 13.06
C GLN A 256 12.37 14.09 12.72
N GLU A 257 11.04 14.14 12.77
CA GLU A 257 10.20 13.04 12.28
C GLU A 257 10.20 12.97 10.76
N VAL A 258 10.29 11.75 10.24
CA VAL A 258 10.36 11.48 8.80
C VAL A 258 9.36 10.40 8.38
N GLU A 259 8.96 10.46 7.13
CA GLU A 259 8.27 9.39 6.41
C GLU A 259 9.27 8.65 5.53
N ILE A 260 9.23 7.32 5.59
CA ILE A 260 10.13 6.43 4.86
C ILE A 260 9.26 5.54 3.98
N HIS A 261 9.35 5.72 2.67
CA HIS A 261 8.60 4.95 1.68
C HIS A 261 9.51 3.94 0.98
N LEU A 262 9.03 2.69 0.89
CA LEU A 262 9.65 1.64 0.09
C LEU A 262 9.01 1.61 -1.29
N LEU A 263 9.78 1.96 -2.31
CA LEU A 263 9.37 1.97 -3.71
C LEU A 263 9.36 0.56 -4.34
N LEU A 264 9.74 -0.47 -3.57
CA LEU A 264 9.77 -1.88 -3.94
C LEU A 264 8.92 -2.65 -2.92
N ALA A 265 7.95 -3.44 -3.40
CA ALA A 265 7.13 -4.31 -2.55
C ALA A 265 7.89 -5.58 -2.14
N ASP A 266 8.66 -6.17 -3.06
CA ASP A 266 9.49 -7.35 -2.84
C ASP A 266 10.93 -7.09 -3.30
N LEU A 267 11.89 -7.28 -2.41
CA LEU A 267 13.30 -7.39 -2.80
C LEU A 267 13.53 -8.84 -3.27
N PRO A 268 13.98 -9.09 -4.51
CA PRO A 268 14.26 -10.45 -4.94
C PRO A 268 15.35 -11.08 -4.06
N GLU A 269 15.15 -12.34 -3.65
CA GLU A 269 16.11 -13.10 -2.81
C GLU A 269 17.53 -13.15 -3.42
N THR A 270 17.62 -13.01 -4.75
CA THR A 270 18.86 -12.96 -5.54
C THR A 270 19.57 -11.60 -5.55
N GLY A 271 18.98 -10.56 -4.95
CA GLY A 271 19.58 -9.22 -4.80
C GLY A 271 19.64 -8.37 -6.08
N ALA A 272 19.09 -8.84 -7.20
CA ALA A 272 19.09 -8.13 -8.49
C ALA A 272 17.69 -7.58 -8.81
N ILE A 273 17.51 -6.26 -8.78
CA ILE A 273 16.29 -5.58 -9.22
C ILE A 273 16.16 -5.74 -10.74
N ASP A 274 14.96 -6.10 -11.22
CA ASP A 274 14.65 -6.15 -12.65
C ASP A 274 15.02 -4.83 -13.35
N ALA A 275 15.62 -4.91 -14.54
CA ALA A 275 16.12 -3.74 -15.25
C ALA A 275 15.01 -2.72 -15.59
N GLY A 276 13.78 -3.19 -15.82
CA GLY A 276 12.61 -2.34 -16.02
C GLY A 276 12.20 -1.59 -14.75
N ILE A 277 12.22 -2.27 -13.60
CA ILE A 277 11.93 -1.67 -12.29
C ILE A 277 13.01 -0.64 -11.91
N ALA A 278 14.29 -0.97 -12.10
CA ALA A 278 15.39 -0.05 -11.86
C ALA A 278 15.26 1.22 -12.72
N ALA A 279 14.93 1.08 -14.01
CA ALA A 279 14.70 2.20 -14.91
C ALA A 279 13.48 3.05 -14.49
N ALA A 280 12.43 2.44 -13.93
CA ALA A 280 11.27 3.15 -13.40
C ALA A 280 11.63 3.97 -12.15
N ILE A 281 12.38 3.40 -11.21
CA ILE A 281 12.89 4.09 -10.01
C ILE A 281 13.79 5.26 -10.40
N GLN A 282 14.66 5.11 -11.40
CA GLN A 282 15.50 6.19 -11.91
C GLN A 282 14.70 7.36 -12.49
N ARG A 283 13.66 7.07 -13.29
CA ARG A 283 12.77 8.11 -13.83
C ARG A 283 11.99 8.83 -12.73
N PHE A 284 11.45 8.07 -11.78
CA PHE A 284 10.82 8.63 -10.58
C PHE A 284 11.80 9.53 -9.82
N ALA A 285 13.03 9.06 -9.57
CA ALA A 285 14.01 9.80 -8.81
C ALA A 285 14.42 11.11 -9.47
N THR A 286 14.56 11.09 -10.79
CA THR A 286 14.84 12.29 -11.57
C THR A 286 13.71 13.31 -11.44
N ALA A 287 12.45 12.88 -11.59
CA ALA A 287 11.29 13.76 -11.47
C ALA A 287 11.11 14.30 -10.04
N ALA A 288 11.23 13.44 -9.03
CA ALA A 288 11.06 13.81 -7.62
C ALA A 288 12.12 14.83 -7.17
N ARG A 289 13.40 14.62 -7.53
CA ARG A 289 14.47 15.59 -7.21
C ARG A 289 14.28 16.91 -7.94
N ALA A 290 13.90 16.88 -9.22
CA ALA A 290 13.66 18.09 -10.01
C ALA A 290 12.49 18.91 -9.45
N ALA A 291 11.41 18.26 -9.01
CA ALA A 291 10.28 18.92 -8.37
C ALA A 291 10.65 19.50 -7.00
N ALA A 292 11.38 18.76 -6.17
CA ALA A 292 11.85 19.25 -4.88
C ALA A 292 12.79 20.47 -5.01
N ALA A 293 13.61 20.51 -6.07
CA ALA A 293 14.51 21.63 -6.36
C ALA A 293 13.78 22.94 -6.73
N THR A 294 12.47 22.90 -6.98
CA THR A 294 11.69 24.14 -7.15
C THR A 294 11.58 24.94 -5.86
N GLY A 295 11.71 24.28 -4.70
CA GLY A 295 11.58 24.92 -3.39
C GLY A 295 10.19 25.50 -3.10
N HIS A 296 9.17 25.14 -3.90
CA HIS A 296 7.83 25.67 -3.73
C HIS A 296 7.18 25.11 -2.46
N PRO A 297 6.52 25.93 -1.61
CA PRO A 297 5.95 25.47 -0.33
C PRO A 297 4.87 24.39 -0.49
N ALA A 298 4.16 24.35 -1.62
CA ALA A 298 3.17 23.32 -1.93
C ALA A 298 3.77 21.98 -2.40
N ILE A 299 5.07 21.91 -2.69
CA ILE A 299 5.75 20.68 -3.15
C ILE A 299 6.59 20.13 -2.00
N ARG A 300 6.39 18.85 -1.68
CA ARG A 300 7.14 18.22 -0.58
C ARG A 300 8.62 18.14 -0.92
N PRO A 301 9.51 18.54 0.02
CA PRO A 301 10.94 18.35 -0.17
C PRO A 301 11.30 16.87 -0.07
N VAL A 302 12.35 16.48 -0.76
CA VAL A 302 12.95 15.15 -0.67
C VAL A 302 14.17 15.23 0.24
N LEU A 303 14.14 14.53 1.38
CA LEU A 303 15.27 14.49 2.31
C LEU A 303 16.35 13.54 1.81
N GLU A 304 15.95 12.36 1.38
CA GLU A 304 16.85 11.35 0.83
C GLU A 304 16.11 10.46 -0.17
N LEU A 305 16.82 10.07 -1.23
CA LEU A 305 16.30 9.12 -2.21
C LEU A 305 17.41 8.21 -2.69
N ARG A 306 17.26 6.91 -2.40
CA ARG A 306 18.20 5.85 -2.73
C ARG A 306 17.59 4.94 -3.79
N GLU A 307 18.09 5.07 -5.01
CA GLU A 307 17.56 4.34 -6.17
C GLU A 307 17.87 2.84 -6.08
N ASP A 308 19.06 2.49 -5.58
CA ASP A 308 19.52 1.11 -5.41
C ASP A 308 18.76 0.34 -4.32
N ALA A 309 18.31 1.05 -3.28
CA ALA A 309 17.49 0.49 -2.21
C ALA A 309 15.98 0.69 -2.43
N GLY A 310 15.59 1.39 -3.49
CA GLY A 310 14.20 1.79 -3.72
C GLY A 310 13.61 2.55 -2.52
N LEU A 311 14.37 3.44 -1.90
CA LEU A 311 13.98 4.07 -0.63
C LEU A 311 13.86 5.57 -0.76
N LEU A 312 12.73 6.13 -0.32
CA LEU A 312 12.45 7.56 -0.33
C LEU A 312 12.15 8.05 1.08
N VAL A 313 12.84 9.10 1.51
CA VAL A 313 12.64 9.74 2.81
C VAL A 313 12.17 11.19 2.62
N LEU A 314 11.08 11.53 3.31
CA LEU A 314 10.41 12.83 3.27
C LEU A 314 10.21 13.34 4.71
N PRO A 315 10.04 14.65 4.95
CA PRO A 315 9.64 15.12 6.28
C PRO A 315 8.24 14.61 6.61
N ARG A 316 7.98 14.25 7.87
CA ARG A 316 6.63 13.81 8.30
C ARG A 316 5.61 14.92 8.04
N ALA A 317 4.52 14.60 7.34
CA ALA A 317 3.42 15.54 7.16
C ALA A 317 2.65 15.73 8.48
N GLY A 318 2.25 16.97 8.76
CA GLY A 318 1.60 17.34 10.02
C GLY A 318 0.12 16.97 10.12
N GLY A 319 -0.51 16.55 9.01
CA GLY A 319 -1.94 16.26 8.96
C GLY A 319 -2.31 15.04 8.11
N PRO A 320 -3.60 14.70 8.02
CA PRO A 320 -4.09 13.52 7.31
C PRO A 320 -4.03 13.68 5.78
N THR A 321 -4.30 12.58 5.06
CA THR A 321 -4.53 12.63 3.61
C THR A 321 -5.83 13.37 3.27
N LEU A 322 -5.90 14.01 2.09
CA LEU A 322 -7.14 14.62 1.59
C LEU A 322 -8.29 13.62 1.51
N ARG A 323 -8.03 12.34 1.25
CA ARG A 323 -9.03 11.27 1.33
C ARG A 323 -9.80 11.24 2.65
N THR A 324 -9.10 11.46 3.76
CA THR A 324 -9.71 11.47 5.10
C THR A 324 -10.58 12.71 5.30
N LEU A 325 -10.29 13.79 4.58
CA LEU A 325 -11.00 15.06 4.63
C LEU A 325 -12.21 15.11 3.69
N ILE A 326 -12.22 14.30 2.62
CA ILE A 326 -13.39 14.13 1.74
C ILE A 326 -14.38 13.18 2.44
N ARG A 327 -15.34 13.73 3.18
CA ARG A 327 -16.44 13.00 3.83
C ARG A 327 -17.73 13.83 3.78
N PRO A 328 -18.93 13.24 3.69
CA PRO A 328 -20.19 13.99 3.77
C PRO A 328 -20.38 14.69 5.14
N PRO A 329 -20.88 15.95 5.19
CA PRO A 329 -21.27 16.80 4.07
C PRO A 329 -20.08 17.65 3.55
N GLY A 330 -19.09 17.04 2.90
CA GLY A 330 -17.85 17.67 2.43
C GLY A 330 -17.04 18.40 3.49
N LEU A 331 -16.13 19.27 3.05
CA LEU A 331 -15.66 20.39 3.89
C LEU A 331 -16.77 21.45 4.07
N GLY A 332 -18.05 21.05 3.98
CA GLY A 332 -19.22 21.86 3.69
C GLY A 332 -19.73 22.74 4.83
N THR A 333 -18.83 23.26 5.67
CA THR A 333 -19.06 24.55 6.32
C THR A 333 -18.33 25.70 5.63
N LEU A 334 -17.24 25.48 4.85
CA LEU A 334 -16.48 26.60 4.24
C LEU A 334 -15.94 26.27 2.84
N ARG A 335 -16.68 26.66 1.79
CA ARG A 335 -16.26 26.52 0.37
C ARG A 335 -14.92 27.21 0.11
N SER A 336 -14.60 28.26 0.87
CA SER A 336 -13.31 28.94 0.79
C SER A 336 -12.14 28.05 1.14
N ARG A 337 -12.33 27.06 2.02
CA ARG A 337 -11.28 26.09 2.37
C ARG A 337 -10.94 25.18 1.19
N ALA A 338 -11.96 24.74 0.43
CA ALA A 338 -11.75 23.98 -0.80
C ALA A 338 -11.02 24.84 -1.84
N ARG A 339 -11.42 26.12 -2.00
CA ARG A 339 -10.72 27.07 -2.89
C ARG A 339 -9.27 27.27 -2.49
N ALA A 340 -8.99 27.59 -1.23
CA ALA A 340 -7.64 27.84 -0.72
C ALA A 340 -6.75 26.60 -0.87
N SER A 341 -7.29 25.41 -0.57
CA SER A 341 -6.58 24.14 -0.74
C SER A 341 -6.20 23.89 -2.21
N ILE A 342 -7.15 24.11 -3.12
CA ILE A 342 -6.91 23.90 -4.55
C ILE A 342 -6.02 24.99 -5.15
N ALA A 343 -6.17 26.25 -4.72
CA ALA A 343 -5.28 27.34 -5.12
C ALA A 343 -3.83 27.04 -4.73
N PHE A 344 -3.60 26.62 -3.48
CA PHE A 344 -2.26 26.25 -3.02
C PHE A 344 -1.66 25.06 -3.81
N LEU A 345 -2.47 24.05 -4.15
CA LEU A 345 -2.03 22.96 -5.04
C LEU A 345 -1.69 23.48 -6.44
N LEU A 346 -2.53 24.36 -7.00
CA LEU A 346 -2.33 24.91 -8.33
C LEU A 346 -1.08 25.81 -8.41
N GLU A 347 -0.73 26.55 -7.36
CA GLU A 347 0.55 27.29 -7.30
C GLU A 347 1.74 26.34 -7.42
N GLY A 348 1.70 25.22 -6.69
CA GLY A 348 2.72 24.17 -6.80
C GLY A 348 2.77 23.54 -8.18
N LEU A 349 1.61 23.17 -8.74
CA LEU A 349 1.54 22.62 -10.09
C LEU A 349 2.03 23.61 -11.13
N GLN A 350 1.66 24.89 -11.04
CA GLN A 350 2.15 25.95 -11.93
C GLN A 350 3.69 26.05 -11.89
N ALA A 351 4.29 26.07 -10.69
CA ALA A 351 5.74 26.15 -10.53
C ALA A 351 6.48 24.93 -11.12
N ALA A 352 5.88 23.75 -11.04
CA ALA A 352 6.40 22.51 -11.61
C ALA A 352 6.19 22.42 -13.15
N HIS A 353 4.98 22.74 -13.61
CA HIS A 353 4.58 22.74 -15.02
C HIS A 353 5.41 23.72 -15.84
N ALA A 354 5.75 24.89 -15.27
CA ALA A 354 6.67 25.85 -15.90
C ALA A 354 8.09 25.29 -16.17
N ARG A 355 8.46 24.19 -15.50
CA ARG A 355 9.72 23.45 -15.69
C ARG A 355 9.53 22.14 -16.47
N GLY A 356 8.34 21.91 -17.04
CA GLY A 356 8.02 20.68 -17.76
C GLY A 356 7.83 19.45 -16.86
N LEU A 357 7.69 19.62 -15.55
CA LEU A 357 7.49 18.53 -14.61
C LEU A 357 6.00 18.21 -14.49
N VAL A 358 5.62 16.95 -14.60
CA VAL A 358 4.24 16.47 -14.47
C VAL A 358 4.12 15.62 -13.21
N HIS A 359 3.08 15.84 -12.41
CA HIS A 359 2.85 15.05 -11.20
C HIS A 359 2.40 13.62 -11.59
N GLY A 360 1.36 13.52 -12.42
CA GLY A 360 0.86 12.31 -13.07
C GLY A 360 0.08 11.35 -12.18
N ALA A 361 -0.06 11.67 -10.89
CA ALA A 361 -0.77 10.85 -9.91
C ALA A 361 -1.45 11.70 -8.81
N VAL A 362 -2.17 12.76 -9.20
CA VAL A 362 -2.89 13.61 -8.24
C VAL A 362 -4.11 12.85 -7.71
N LEU A 363 -3.98 12.21 -6.53
CA LEU A 363 -5.03 11.40 -5.91
C LEU A 363 -5.31 11.87 -4.47
N PRO A 364 -6.55 11.77 -3.95
CA PRO A 364 -6.85 12.11 -2.56
C PRO A 364 -5.99 11.34 -1.54
N SER A 365 -5.70 10.06 -1.80
CA SER A 365 -4.83 9.24 -0.96
C SER A 365 -3.35 9.62 -1.00
N SER A 366 -2.89 10.28 -2.08
CA SER A 366 -1.48 10.65 -2.28
C SER A 366 -1.15 12.06 -1.78
N LEU A 367 -2.17 12.89 -1.53
CA LEU A 367 -2.02 14.26 -1.04
C LEU A 367 -2.23 14.29 0.48
N VAL A 368 -1.17 14.62 1.21
CA VAL A 368 -1.18 14.80 2.67
C VAL A 368 -1.25 16.28 3.01
N THR A 369 -1.85 16.64 4.14
CA THR A 369 -1.85 18.03 4.60
C THR A 369 -0.71 18.33 5.56
N ASP A 370 -0.26 19.58 5.58
CA ASP A 370 0.60 20.07 6.67
C ASP A 370 -0.19 20.30 7.97
N ALA A 371 0.49 20.78 9.00
CA ALA A 371 -0.12 21.10 10.29
C ALA A 371 -1.18 22.21 10.21
N LEU A 372 -1.17 23.01 9.14
CA LEU A 372 -2.15 24.07 8.87
C LEU A 372 -3.30 23.58 7.98
N GLY A 373 -3.34 22.30 7.65
CA GLY A 373 -4.37 21.73 6.79
C GLY A 373 -4.18 22.01 5.30
N ARG A 374 -3.04 22.59 4.88
CA ARG A 374 -2.76 22.85 3.46
C ARG A 374 -2.30 21.57 2.77
N PRO A 375 -2.88 21.20 1.61
CA PRO A 375 -2.47 20.01 0.88
C PRO A 375 -1.08 20.16 0.26
N LEU A 376 -0.25 19.14 0.41
CA LEU A 376 1.10 19.08 -0.11
C LEU A 376 1.17 18.09 -1.28
N LEU A 377 1.80 18.51 -2.38
CA LEU A 377 2.10 17.66 -3.53
C LEU A 377 3.21 16.68 -3.14
N GLY A 378 2.83 15.41 -2.98
CA GLY A 378 3.73 14.28 -2.81
C GLY A 378 4.59 14.03 -4.06
N PRO A 379 5.67 13.25 -3.94
CA PRO A 379 6.79 13.34 -4.87
C PRO A 379 6.38 13.02 -6.31
N PHE A 380 6.78 13.91 -7.23
CA PHE A 380 6.44 13.86 -8.65
C PHE A 380 7.01 12.62 -9.31
N GLY A 381 6.36 12.17 -10.40
CA GLY A 381 6.82 11.02 -11.18
C GLY A 381 6.34 9.67 -10.65
N ALA A 382 5.46 9.64 -9.64
CA ALA A 382 4.91 8.40 -9.07
C ALA A 382 4.21 7.53 -10.13
N HIS A 383 3.76 8.13 -11.24
CA HIS A 383 3.20 7.42 -12.39
C HIS A 383 4.19 6.48 -13.09
N HIS A 384 5.50 6.73 -12.99
CA HIS A 384 6.51 5.78 -13.47
C HIS A 384 6.55 4.49 -12.65
N LEU A 385 6.04 4.52 -11.42
CA LEU A 385 5.98 3.39 -10.51
C LEU A 385 4.59 2.70 -10.52
N GLN A 386 3.61 3.21 -11.29
CA GLN A 386 2.21 2.74 -11.26
C GLN A 386 2.02 1.27 -11.68
N GLY A 387 2.92 0.71 -12.49
CA GLY A 387 2.94 -0.73 -12.79
C GLY A 387 3.15 -1.63 -11.55
N LEU A 388 3.63 -1.05 -10.43
CA LEU A 388 3.86 -1.72 -9.14
C LEU A 388 2.79 -1.37 -8.08
N ALA A 389 1.89 -0.39 -8.36
CA ALA A 389 1.00 0.21 -7.36
C ALA A 389 -0.44 -0.32 -7.37
N ALA A 390 -0.86 -1.00 -8.44
CA ALA A 390 -2.27 -1.39 -8.66
C ALA A 390 -2.82 -2.43 -7.66
N THR A 391 -1.98 -3.03 -6.82
CA THR A 391 -2.36 -4.13 -5.90
C THR A 391 -2.42 -3.75 -4.41
N HIS A 392 -2.09 -2.52 -4.00
CA HIS A 392 -1.78 -2.25 -2.57
C HIS A 392 -2.65 -1.24 -1.81
N THR A 393 -3.40 -0.33 -2.44
CA THR A 393 -3.97 0.83 -1.71
C THR A 393 -5.49 0.87 -1.54
N GLY A 394 -6.24 -0.09 -2.10
CA GLY A 394 -7.71 -0.03 -2.12
C GLY A 394 -8.26 1.21 -2.84
N ALA A 395 -7.41 1.96 -3.54
CA ALA A 395 -7.71 3.24 -4.18
C ALA A 395 -8.16 3.05 -5.64
N PHE A 396 -8.71 1.89 -5.99
CA PHE A 396 -9.12 1.60 -7.37
C PHE A 396 -10.19 2.59 -7.85
N ASP A 397 -11.15 2.91 -6.98
CA ASP A 397 -12.19 3.90 -7.27
C ASP A 397 -11.63 5.32 -7.39
N GLU A 398 -10.68 5.69 -6.52
CA GLU A 398 -9.99 6.98 -6.59
C GLU A 398 -9.20 7.12 -7.89
N LEU A 399 -8.46 6.06 -8.25
CA LEU A 399 -7.70 5.99 -9.48
C LEU A 399 -8.63 6.11 -10.68
N LEU A 400 -9.74 5.37 -10.72
CA LEU A 400 -10.68 5.41 -11.84
C LEU A 400 -11.30 6.81 -12.01
N ALA A 401 -11.70 7.45 -10.90
CA ALA A 401 -12.32 8.76 -10.89
C ALA A 401 -11.36 9.88 -11.32
N CYS A 402 -10.14 9.89 -10.77
CA CYS A 402 -9.16 10.96 -10.98
C CYS A 402 -8.29 10.78 -12.23
N THR A 403 -8.19 9.57 -12.79
CA THR A 403 -7.37 9.36 -14.01
C THR A 403 -8.03 10.02 -15.22
N ALA A 404 -7.26 10.82 -15.95
CA ALA A 404 -7.76 11.50 -17.14
C ALA A 404 -8.11 10.49 -18.27
N PRO A 405 -9.14 10.75 -19.09
CA PRO A 405 -9.59 9.84 -20.15
C PRO A 405 -8.47 9.41 -21.11
N GLU A 406 -7.62 10.35 -21.51
CA GLU A 406 -6.49 10.09 -22.42
C GLU A 406 -5.43 9.19 -21.77
N VAL A 407 -5.21 9.31 -20.46
CA VAL A 407 -4.29 8.44 -19.71
C VAL A 407 -4.88 7.05 -19.56
N ARG A 408 -6.20 6.93 -19.31
CA ARG A 408 -6.89 5.63 -19.34
C ARG A 408 -6.81 4.95 -20.71
N ALA A 409 -6.76 5.72 -21.79
CA ALA A 409 -6.57 5.23 -23.15
C ALA A 409 -5.10 4.84 -23.47
N GLY A 410 -4.18 4.97 -22.50
CA GLY A 410 -2.79 4.56 -22.64
C GLY A 410 -1.81 5.69 -22.99
N ALA A 411 -2.25 6.95 -23.05
CA ALA A 411 -1.33 8.07 -23.19
C ALA A 411 -0.50 8.30 -21.92
N ALA A 412 0.71 8.83 -22.07
CA ALA A 412 1.49 9.28 -20.94
C ALA A 412 0.79 10.47 -20.24
N PRO A 413 0.87 10.58 -18.89
CA PRO A 413 0.30 11.72 -18.19
C PRO A 413 0.98 13.03 -18.61
N THR A 414 0.17 14.07 -18.77
CA THR A 414 0.58 15.42 -19.16
C THR A 414 0.14 16.44 -18.11
N GLN A 415 0.53 17.70 -18.27
CA GLN A 415 0.02 18.79 -17.44
C GLN A 415 -1.51 18.86 -17.46
N ALA A 416 -2.14 18.63 -18.61
CA ALA A 416 -3.59 18.57 -18.74
C ALA A 416 -4.22 17.41 -17.97
N ALA A 417 -3.50 16.31 -17.76
CA ALA A 417 -3.95 15.19 -16.93
C ALA A 417 -3.90 15.55 -15.43
N ASP A 418 -2.88 16.29 -14.98
CA ASP A 418 -2.86 16.85 -13.62
C ASP A 418 -4.06 17.77 -13.40
N MET A 419 -4.34 18.66 -14.37
CA MET A 419 -5.49 19.58 -14.29
C MET A 419 -6.82 18.85 -14.19
N PHE A 420 -7.00 17.75 -14.94
CA PHE A 420 -8.20 16.90 -14.84
C PHE A 420 -8.38 16.35 -13.41
N ALA A 421 -7.33 15.76 -12.86
CA ALA A 421 -7.37 15.20 -11.51
C ALA A 421 -7.62 16.28 -10.45
N THR A 422 -7.03 17.48 -10.60
CA THR A 422 -7.32 18.64 -9.75
C THR A 422 -8.78 19.08 -9.84
N GLY A 423 -9.40 19.03 -11.02
CA GLY A 423 -10.83 19.33 -11.18
C GLY A 423 -11.74 18.34 -10.44
N VAL A 424 -11.43 17.05 -10.55
CA VAL A 424 -12.13 16.00 -9.77
C VAL A 424 -11.98 16.24 -8.27
N LEU A 425 -10.77 16.58 -7.82
CA LEU A 425 -10.48 16.86 -6.42
C LEU A 425 -11.23 18.11 -5.91
N LEU A 426 -11.27 19.20 -6.70
CA LEU A 426 -12.02 20.41 -6.36
C LEU A 426 -13.50 20.08 -6.14
N ALA A 427 -14.11 19.32 -7.05
CA ALA A 427 -15.50 18.88 -6.90
C ALA A 427 -15.69 18.00 -5.66
N ALA A 428 -14.77 17.07 -5.39
CA ALA A 428 -14.85 16.19 -4.24
C ALA A 428 -14.73 16.93 -2.90
N LEU A 429 -13.88 17.95 -2.82
CA LEU A 429 -13.76 18.79 -1.61
C LEU A 429 -15.02 19.62 -1.36
N VAL A 430 -15.68 20.10 -2.43
CA VAL A 430 -16.92 20.88 -2.35
C VAL A 430 -18.12 20.02 -2.00
N THR A 431 -18.24 18.82 -2.60
CA THR A 431 -19.42 17.95 -2.45
C THR A 431 -19.29 16.94 -1.31
N GLY A 432 -18.05 16.63 -0.89
CA GLY A 432 -17.75 15.57 0.06
C GLY A 432 -17.78 14.17 -0.49
N GLU A 433 -17.97 14.02 -1.80
CA GLU A 433 -18.01 12.74 -2.49
C GLU A 433 -17.05 12.74 -3.67
N LEU A 434 -16.23 11.70 -3.77
CA LEU A 434 -15.38 11.52 -4.93
C LEU A 434 -16.21 10.99 -6.09
N ARG A 435 -16.32 11.79 -7.15
CA ARG A 435 -17.09 11.45 -8.36
C ARG A 435 -16.21 11.58 -9.59
N GLY A 436 -16.30 10.62 -10.51
CA GLY A 436 -15.72 10.76 -11.83
C GLY A 436 -16.42 11.84 -12.67
N ARG A 437 -15.90 12.09 -13.87
CA ARG A 437 -16.41 13.14 -14.78
C ARG A 437 -17.91 13.09 -15.04
N GLU A 438 -18.47 11.89 -15.22
CA GLU A 438 -19.90 11.71 -15.50
C GLU A 438 -20.76 12.10 -14.28
N GLY A 439 -20.35 11.67 -13.08
CA GLY A 439 -21.02 12.02 -11.83
C GLY A 439 -20.94 13.51 -11.49
N LEU A 440 -19.86 14.18 -11.90
CA LEU A 440 -19.73 15.64 -11.80
C LEU A 440 -20.64 16.37 -12.80
N ALA A 441 -20.81 15.85 -14.02
CA ALA A 441 -21.70 16.43 -15.04
C ALA A 441 -23.17 16.46 -14.60
N ALA A 442 -23.57 15.46 -13.81
CA ALA A 442 -24.93 15.28 -13.33
C ALA A 442 -25.29 16.15 -12.12
N LEU A 443 -24.34 16.91 -11.57
CA LEU A 443 -24.61 17.80 -10.44
C LEU A 443 -25.33 19.07 -10.92
N GLU A 444 -26.53 19.28 -10.41
CA GLU A 444 -27.27 20.53 -10.58
C GLU A 444 -26.77 21.56 -9.56
N SER A 445 -25.73 22.35 -9.92
CA SER A 445 -25.21 23.42 -9.07
C SER A 445 -24.53 24.52 -9.88
N ASP A 446 -24.85 25.78 -9.55
CA ASP A 446 -24.25 26.97 -10.16
C ASP A 446 -23.00 27.49 -9.43
N ALA A 447 -22.48 26.71 -8.46
CA ALA A 447 -21.30 27.11 -7.70
C ALA A 447 -20.08 27.32 -8.63
N PRO A 448 -19.35 28.44 -8.51
CA PRO A 448 -18.24 28.76 -9.40
C PRO A 448 -17.12 27.71 -9.37
N GLU A 449 -16.93 27.04 -8.23
CA GLU A 449 -15.98 25.95 -8.04
C GLU A 449 -16.36 24.71 -8.85
N LEU A 450 -17.65 24.36 -8.90
CA LEU A 450 -18.13 23.22 -9.66
C LEU A 450 -18.11 23.51 -11.17
N ARG A 451 -18.34 24.77 -11.57
CA ARG A 451 -18.13 25.22 -12.96
C ARG A 451 -16.66 25.09 -13.37
N LEU A 452 -15.73 25.56 -12.54
CA LEU A 452 -14.30 25.39 -12.78
C LEU A 452 -13.90 23.91 -12.82
N ALA A 453 -14.44 23.09 -11.91
CA ALA A 453 -14.19 21.65 -11.90
C ALA A 453 -14.65 20.98 -13.21
N LEU A 454 -15.78 21.41 -13.79
CA LEU A 454 -16.25 20.94 -15.11
C LEU A 454 -15.33 21.36 -16.26
N GLU A 455 -14.80 22.59 -16.23
CA GLU A 455 -13.81 23.07 -17.22
C GLU A 455 -12.49 22.28 -17.13
N LEU A 456 -11.99 22.09 -15.91
CA LEU A 456 -10.78 21.30 -15.64
C LEU A 456 -10.92 19.83 -16.05
N THR A 457 -12.13 19.30 -15.99
CA THR A 457 -12.43 17.91 -16.36
C THR A 457 -13.00 17.77 -17.79
N ALA A 458 -12.76 18.75 -18.66
CA ALA A 458 -13.13 18.66 -20.07
C ALA A 458 -12.55 17.38 -20.72
N LEU A 459 -13.33 16.73 -21.60
CA LEU A 459 -12.90 15.49 -22.26
C LEU A 459 -11.71 15.74 -23.19
N ASP A 460 -11.70 16.87 -23.89
CA ASP A 460 -10.55 17.33 -24.68
C ASP A 460 -9.48 17.93 -23.74
N PRO A 461 -8.26 17.36 -23.68
CA PRO A 461 -7.18 17.90 -22.87
C PRO A 461 -6.79 19.33 -23.24
N ALA A 462 -6.94 19.73 -24.51
CA ALA A 462 -6.58 21.08 -24.97
C ALA A 462 -7.60 22.15 -24.54
N ALA A 463 -8.82 21.74 -24.17
CA ALA A 463 -9.87 22.63 -23.69
C ALA A 463 -9.74 22.93 -22.18
N ARG A 464 -8.90 22.18 -21.45
CA ARG A 464 -8.72 22.35 -20.00
C ARG A 464 -7.87 23.59 -19.74
N PRO A 465 -8.25 24.45 -18.77
CA PRO A 465 -7.39 25.54 -18.36
C PRO A 465 -6.10 25.00 -17.71
N ASP A 466 -4.98 25.67 -17.97
CA ASP A 466 -3.73 25.39 -17.27
C ASP A 466 -3.77 25.90 -15.81
N ALA A 467 -2.74 25.60 -15.03
CA ALA A 467 -2.67 25.99 -13.63
C ALA A 467 -2.79 27.52 -13.42
N THR A 468 -2.20 28.32 -14.32
CA THR A 468 -2.27 29.79 -14.29
C THR A 468 -3.69 30.28 -14.50
N ALA A 469 -4.39 29.76 -15.51
CA ALA A 469 -5.74 30.15 -15.86
C ALA A 469 -6.77 29.62 -14.86
N ALA A 470 -6.51 28.48 -14.22
CA ALA A 470 -7.34 27.94 -13.13
C ALA A 470 -7.18 28.78 -11.86
N LEU A 471 -5.95 29.13 -11.48
CA LEU A 471 -5.66 30.07 -10.40
C LEU A 471 -6.35 31.40 -10.65
N ALA A 472 -6.19 31.97 -11.84
CA ALA A 472 -6.82 33.23 -12.20
C ALA A 472 -8.34 33.20 -12.06
N ARG A 473 -9.03 32.06 -12.30
CA ARG A 473 -10.48 31.92 -12.09
C ARG A 473 -10.86 31.81 -10.62
N LEU A 474 -10.11 31.03 -9.83
CA LEU A 474 -10.30 30.97 -8.37
C LEU A 474 -10.05 32.33 -7.73
N SER A 475 -9.07 33.06 -8.25
CA SER A 475 -8.76 34.43 -7.88
C SER A 475 -9.74 35.43 -8.48
N HIS A 476 -10.32 35.26 -9.68
CA HIS A 476 -11.23 36.26 -10.28
C HIS A 476 -12.62 36.29 -9.62
N VAL A 477 -13.00 35.24 -8.90
CA VAL A 477 -14.15 35.27 -7.97
C VAL A 477 -13.84 36.16 -6.74
N VAL A 478 -12.59 36.61 -6.60
CA VAL A 478 -12.07 37.61 -5.66
C VAL A 478 -11.49 38.79 -6.48
N SER A 479 -12.25 39.85 -6.74
CA SER A 479 -11.75 40.97 -7.57
C SER A 479 -10.55 41.72 -6.95
N HIS A 480 -9.35 41.35 -7.41
CA HIS A 480 -8.28 42.15 -8.01
C HIS A 480 -7.72 43.40 -7.28
N VAL A 481 -6.55 43.22 -6.64
CA VAL A 481 -5.72 44.23 -5.95
C VAL A 481 -4.87 45.12 -6.89
N ARG A 482 -4.80 44.85 -8.20
CA ARG A 482 -3.86 45.56 -9.10
C ARG A 482 -4.25 46.99 -9.50
N GLU A 483 -5.27 47.58 -8.89
CA GLU A 483 -5.57 49.02 -9.02
C GLU A 483 -5.18 49.87 -7.78
N LEU A 484 -4.68 49.28 -6.69
CA LEU A 484 -4.31 50.03 -5.48
C LEU A 484 -2.85 50.54 -5.45
N GLU A 485 -2.04 50.29 -6.47
CA GLU A 485 -0.65 50.80 -6.54
C GLU A 485 -0.56 52.29 -6.93
N ALA A 486 -1.69 52.97 -7.16
CA ALA A 486 -1.71 54.40 -7.46
C ALA A 486 -1.88 55.28 -6.20
N ARG A 487 -0.74 55.59 -5.56
CA ARG A 487 -0.48 56.75 -4.68
C ARG A 487 -1.43 56.96 -3.48
N ALA A 488 -1.02 56.49 -2.31
CA ALA A 488 -1.45 57.08 -1.05
C ALA A 488 -0.73 58.43 -0.80
N PRO A 489 -1.43 59.52 -0.43
CA PRO A 489 -0.81 60.79 -0.09
C PRO A 489 -0.10 60.71 1.26
N ALA A 490 1.05 61.40 1.37
CA ALA A 490 1.76 61.57 2.62
C ALA A 490 0.90 62.41 3.60
N PHE A 491 0.57 61.84 4.75
CA PHE A 491 -0.07 62.57 5.84
C PHE A 491 0.98 63.04 6.84
N GLU A 492 0.98 64.35 7.13
CA GLU A 492 1.76 64.96 8.19
C GLU A 492 1.19 64.60 9.57
N SER A 493 2.12 64.36 10.50
CA SER A 493 1.88 63.86 11.84
C SER A 493 1.05 64.82 12.70
N ALA A 494 -0.11 64.36 13.16
CA ALA A 494 -0.75 64.86 14.37
C ALA A 494 -0.63 63.80 15.47
N SER A 495 -0.27 64.26 16.67
CA SER A 495 0.12 63.51 17.86
C SER A 495 -0.78 62.31 18.16
N LEU A 496 -0.27 61.10 17.93
CA LEU A 496 -0.95 59.84 18.26
C LEU A 496 -0.74 59.45 19.75
N PRO A 497 -1.76 58.88 20.41
CA PRO A 497 -1.73 58.51 21.83
C PRO A 497 -0.95 57.21 22.15
N VAL A 498 -0.76 56.98 23.45
CA VAL A 498 0.26 56.10 24.08
C VAL A 498 0.06 54.60 23.82
N MET A 499 1.20 53.91 23.75
CA MET A 499 1.49 52.65 23.09
C MET A 499 1.60 51.44 24.03
N THR A 500 1.19 50.24 23.60
CA THR A 500 1.62 48.96 24.21
C THR A 500 1.77 47.80 23.19
N ALA A 501 2.89 47.06 23.35
CA ALA A 501 3.29 45.75 22.79
C ALA A 501 3.65 45.58 21.29
N GLU A 502 4.75 44.82 21.05
CA GLU A 502 5.25 44.35 19.74
C GLU A 502 4.86 42.87 19.52
N HIS A 503 4.36 42.53 18.32
CA HIS A 503 4.03 41.15 17.94
C HIS A 503 4.95 40.67 16.81
N ALA A 504 5.82 39.68 17.09
CA ALA A 504 6.70 39.06 16.11
C ALA A 504 6.38 37.56 15.98
N GLY A 505 5.66 37.19 14.93
CA GLY A 505 5.23 35.81 14.62
C GLY A 505 3.81 35.77 14.08
N GLY A 506 3.52 34.85 13.14
CA GLY A 506 2.14 34.62 12.69
C GLY A 506 1.28 34.20 13.88
N ILE A 507 0.07 34.73 13.96
CA ILE A 507 -0.81 34.54 15.12
C ILE A 507 -1.87 33.52 14.75
N THR A 508 -1.91 32.41 15.47
CA THR A 508 -3.03 31.47 15.43
C THR A 508 -4.07 31.90 16.45
N LEU A 509 -5.33 32.01 16.01
CA LEU A 509 -6.43 32.40 16.88
C LEU A 509 -7.71 31.64 16.55
N GLU A 510 -8.43 31.29 17.60
CA GLU A 510 -9.78 30.78 17.52
C GLU A 510 -10.74 31.95 17.28
N VAL A 511 -11.58 31.80 16.27
CA VAL A 511 -12.58 32.76 15.83
C VAL A 511 -13.80 32.64 16.72
N ALA A 512 -14.27 33.79 17.19
CA ALA A 512 -15.45 33.92 18.01
C ALA A 512 -16.68 33.32 17.31
N ALA A 513 -17.53 32.64 18.08
CA ALA A 513 -18.70 31.94 17.55
C ALA A 513 -19.74 32.87 16.90
N SER A 514 -19.61 34.19 17.11
CA SER A 514 -20.42 35.23 16.51
C SER A 514 -20.12 35.49 15.02
N TRP A 515 -19.05 34.93 14.45
CA TRP A 515 -18.77 34.97 13.02
C TRP A 515 -19.49 33.83 12.30
N SER A 516 -20.27 34.17 11.27
CA SER A 516 -20.92 33.20 10.40
C SER A 516 -19.94 32.64 9.35
N ASP A 517 -20.24 31.45 8.84
CA ASP A 517 -19.46 30.81 7.78
C ASP A 517 -19.36 31.69 6.52
N ALA A 518 -20.41 32.46 6.20
CA ALA A 518 -20.42 33.41 5.08
C ALA A 518 -19.48 34.61 5.32
N GLU A 519 -19.46 35.16 6.54
CA GLU A 519 -18.53 36.22 6.91
C GLU A 519 -17.08 35.70 6.91
N LEU A 520 -16.84 34.48 7.38
CA LEU A 520 -15.52 33.84 7.37
C LEU A 520 -15.04 33.50 5.96
N ASP A 521 -15.95 33.06 5.09
CA ASP A 521 -15.69 32.83 3.68
C ASP A 521 -15.32 34.15 2.98
N ALA A 522 -16.08 35.23 3.23
CA ALA A 522 -15.77 36.56 2.70
C ALA A 522 -14.42 37.08 3.23
N LEU A 523 -14.15 36.86 4.51
CA LEU A 523 -12.90 37.22 5.17
C LEU A 523 -11.72 36.46 4.52
N CYS A 524 -11.87 35.17 4.23
CA CYS A 524 -10.84 34.38 3.52
C CYS A 524 -10.70 34.72 2.04
N ALA A 525 -11.76 35.25 1.44
CA ALA A 525 -11.76 35.73 0.08
C ALA A 525 -11.01 37.07 -0.06
N VAL A 526 -10.92 37.91 0.98
CA VAL A 526 -10.18 39.17 0.89
C VAL A 526 -8.67 38.89 0.82
N GLY A 527 -8.12 38.98 -0.40
CA GLY A 527 -6.69 38.88 -0.66
C GLY A 527 -5.95 40.12 -0.15
N ASN A 528 -5.61 40.15 1.13
CA ASN A 528 -4.86 41.24 1.72
C ASN A 528 -3.39 40.86 1.92
N PRO A 529 -2.43 41.68 1.48
CA PRO A 529 -1.00 41.37 1.60
C PRO A 529 -0.50 41.22 3.04
N TRP A 530 -1.28 41.65 4.03
CA TRP A 530 -0.93 41.62 5.45
C TRP A 530 -1.69 40.58 6.26
N TRP A 531 -2.58 39.80 5.64
CA TRP A 531 -3.21 38.66 6.29
C TRP A 531 -3.67 37.61 5.26
N GLN A 532 -3.12 36.40 5.39
CA GLN A 532 -3.52 35.22 4.61
C GLN A 532 -4.23 34.23 5.54
N PRO A 533 -5.55 34.36 5.72
CA PRO A 533 -6.31 33.49 6.62
C PRO A 533 -6.27 32.05 6.12
N VAL A 534 -5.68 31.16 6.93
CA VAL A 534 -5.77 29.71 6.73
C VAL A 534 -6.63 29.12 7.84
N LEU A 535 -7.68 28.41 7.44
CA LEU A 535 -8.64 27.77 8.33
C LEU A 535 -8.17 26.37 8.72
N ASP A 536 -8.29 26.05 10.01
CA ASP A 536 -8.06 24.70 10.53
C ASP A 536 -9.16 23.70 10.15
N ARG A 537 -9.10 22.50 10.77
CA ARG A 537 -10.01 21.39 10.47
C ARG A 537 -11.47 21.74 10.67
N ASP A 538 -11.78 22.60 11.63
CA ASP A 538 -13.14 22.93 12.05
C ASP A 538 -13.61 24.29 11.52
N GLY A 539 -12.76 25.00 10.77
CA GLY A 539 -13.11 26.29 10.16
C GLY A 539 -13.16 27.44 11.16
N ARG A 540 -12.67 27.21 12.39
CA ARG A 540 -12.77 28.15 13.50
C ARG A 540 -11.43 28.61 14.02
N THR A 541 -10.32 28.04 13.56
CA THR A 541 -9.01 28.60 13.86
C THR A 541 -8.43 29.25 12.60
N LEU A 542 -8.10 30.53 12.71
CA LEU A 542 -7.45 31.31 11.66
C LEU A 542 -5.98 31.54 12.00
N VAL A 543 -5.12 31.36 11.00
CA VAL A 543 -3.72 31.77 11.08
C VAL A 543 -3.55 33.09 10.34
N LEU A 544 -3.14 34.13 11.07
CA LEU A 544 -2.82 35.44 10.52
C LEU A 544 -1.31 35.57 10.30
N ALA A 545 -0.94 36.37 9.30
CA ALA A 545 0.46 36.72 9.08
C ALA A 545 0.99 37.59 10.25
N ALA A 546 2.31 37.55 10.46
CA ALA A 546 2.94 38.40 11.47
C ALA A 546 2.78 39.87 11.08
N TRP A 547 2.43 40.72 12.04
CA TRP A 547 2.50 42.17 11.86
C TRP A 547 3.92 42.59 11.48
N PRO A 548 4.10 43.60 10.60
CA PRO A 548 5.40 44.22 10.41
C PRO A 548 6.01 44.66 11.75
N PRO A 549 7.33 44.53 11.95
CA PRO A 549 7.97 44.96 13.19
C PRO A 549 7.71 46.44 13.46
N GLY A 550 7.38 46.77 14.70
CA GLY A 550 7.05 48.14 15.13
C GLY A 550 5.58 48.56 14.97
N CYS A 551 4.68 47.64 14.62
CA CYS A 551 3.23 47.87 14.70
C CYS A 551 2.73 48.08 16.13
N ARG A 552 1.79 49.01 16.33
CA ARG A 552 1.28 49.44 17.65
C ARG A 552 -0.25 49.52 17.64
N SER A 553 -0.92 48.85 18.59
CA SER A 553 -2.40 48.89 18.72
C SER A 553 -2.87 50.21 19.38
N VAL A 554 -4.07 50.65 19.03
CA VAL A 554 -4.75 51.81 19.62
C VAL A 554 -5.51 51.37 20.88
N THR A 555 -5.46 52.16 21.96
CA THR A 555 -6.11 51.78 23.23
C THR A 555 -7.63 51.85 23.16
N ASP A 556 -8.32 50.96 23.87
CA ASP A 556 -9.79 50.92 23.96
C ASP A 556 -10.42 52.19 24.59
N GLU A 557 -9.61 53.04 25.22
CA GLU A 557 -10.03 54.28 25.89
C GLU A 557 -10.15 55.49 24.94
N LEU A 558 -9.82 55.32 23.65
CA LEU A 558 -9.82 56.43 22.70
C LEU A 558 -11.24 56.83 22.26
N ALA A 559 -11.79 57.87 22.90
CA ALA A 559 -13.03 58.51 22.47
C ALA A 559 -12.86 59.12 21.05
N HIS A 560 -13.86 58.94 20.19
CA HIS A 560 -13.90 59.45 18.80
C HIS A 560 -12.89 58.81 17.82
N TRP A 561 -12.39 57.61 18.10
CA TRP A 561 -11.48 56.89 17.19
C TRP A 561 -12.00 56.76 15.74
N ARG A 562 -13.32 56.69 15.55
CA ARG A 562 -13.97 56.63 14.22
C ARG A 562 -13.68 57.83 13.34
N GLU A 563 -13.45 59.00 13.92
CA GLU A 563 -13.13 60.24 13.19
C GLU A 563 -11.66 60.28 12.73
N LEU A 564 -10.82 59.43 13.31
CA LEU A 564 -9.40 59.30 12.99
C LEU A 564 -9.13 58.24 11.92
N VAL A 565 -10.13 57.42 11.59
CA VAL A 565 -10.02 56.34 10.60
C VAL A 565 -10.54 56.85 9.24
N PRO A 566 -9.74 56.75 8.16
CA PRO A 566 -10.20 57.09 6.83
C PRO A 566 -11.38 56.20 6.40
N GLU A 567 -12.45 56.76 5.84
CA GLU A 567 -13.57 55.96 5.28
C GLU A 567 -13.09 54.91 4.25
N ALA A 568 -12.03 55.23 3.51
CA ALA A 568 -11.40 54.32 2.56
C ALA A 568 -10.78 53.07 3.20
N ALA A 569 -10.43 53.09 4.49
CA ALA A 569 -9.90 51.93 5.21
C ALA A 569 -10.97 50.88 5.53
N LEU A 570 -12.26 51.25 5.44
CA LEU A 570 -13.42 50.39 5.66
C LEU A 570 -14.14 50.01 4.37
N ALA A 571 -13.68 50.54 3.22
CA ALA A 571 -14.25 50.22 1.93
C ALA A 571 -13.85 48.79 1.53
N THR A 572 -14.84 47.89 1.52
CA THR A 572 -14.69 46.54 0.96
C THR A 572 -15.73 46.34 -0.13
N GLU A 573 -15.42 45.58 -1.18
CA GLU A 573 -16.38 45.23 -2.25
C GLU A 573 -17.49 44.29 -1.77
N HIS A 574 -17.40 43.79 -0.53
CA HIS A 574 -18.38 42.90 0.10
C HIS A 574 -19.23 43.67 1.13
N PRO A 575 -20.45 44.13 0.78
CA PRO A 575 -21.28 44.93 1.68
C PRO A 575 -21.65 44.19 2.98
N GLU A 576 -21.77 42.86 2.93
CA GLU A 576 -22.00 42.02 4.12
C GLU A 576 -20.80 42.01 5.06
N LEU A 577 -19.58 41.91 4.51
CA LEU A 577 -18.34 41.98 5.30
C LEU A 577 -18.11 43.38 5.86
N ALA A 578 -18.40 44.43 5.08
CA ALA A 578 -18.31 45.81 5.53
C ALA A 578 -19.26 46.08 6.71
N ALA A 579 -20.50 45.57 6.64
CA ALA A 579 -21.47 45.65 7.74
C ALA A 579 -21.01 44.84 8.98
N ALA A 580 -20.52 43.62 8.75
CA ALA A 580 -20.01 42.73 9.79
C ALA A 580 -18.81 43.31 10.55
N LEU A 581 -17.85 43.90 9.81
CA LEU A 581 -16.71 44.62 10.38
C LEU A 581 -17.21 45.88 11.10
N GLY A 582 -18.04 46.69 10.45
CA GLY A 582 -18.60 47.93 11.00
C GLY A 582 -19.25 47.77 12.38
N ALA A 583 -20.00 46.69 12.57
CA ALA A 583 -20.67 46.36 13.82
C ALA A 583 -19.71 45.90 14.95
N ARG A 584 -18.55 45.36 14.60
CA ARG A 584 -17.59 44.75 15.54
C ARG A 584 -16.35 45.62 15.82
N LEU A 585 -16.15 46.70 15.06
CA LEU A 585 -15.01 47.61 15.24
C LEU A 585 -15.02 48.34 16.60
N HIS A 586 -13.83 48.45 17.18
CA HIS A 586 -13.54 49.28 18.35
C HIS A 586 -12.14 49.87 18.23
N ALA A 587 -11.74 50.73 19.18
CA ALA A 587 -10.43 51.40 19.11
C ALA A 587 -9.26 50.39 19.11
N GLY A 588 -9.31 49.34 19.94
CA GLY A 588 -8.36 48.22 19.95
C GLY A 588 -8.16 47.47 18.62
N ALA A 589 -9.19 47.46 17.77
CA ALA A 589 -9.16 46.80 16.46
C ALA A 589 -8.30 47.54 15.42
N TRP A 590 -7.66 48.65 15.80
CA TRP A 590 -6.77 49.41 14.92
C TRP A 590 -5.33 49.35 15.38
N VAL A 591 -4.44 49.21 14.40
CA VAL A 591 -3.00 49.16 14.59
C VAL A 591 -2.36 50.15 13.64
N VAL A 592 -1.32 50.85 14.09
CA VAL A 592 -0.53 51.74 13.25
C VAL A 592 0.86 51.15 13.08
N ASN A 593 1.31 51.00 11.83
CA ASN A 593 2.66 50.50 11.56
C ASN A 593 3.74 51.58 11.74
N ALA A 594 5.02 51.19 11.68
CA ALA A 594 6.14 52.12 11.82
C ALA A 594 6.19 53.24 10.74
N ALA A 595 5.47 53.06 9.62
CA ALA A 595 5.32 54.04 8.55
C ALA A 595 4.10 54.96 8.74
N GLY A 596 3.37 54.84 9.86
CA GLY A 596 2.20 55.68 10.16
C GLY A 596 0.92 55.24 9.43
N GLN A 597 0.88 54.05 8.85
CA GLN A 597 -0.30 53.53 8.13
C GLN A 597 -1.23 52.79 9.10
N TRP A 598 -2.52 53.03 8.98
CA TRP A 598 -3.57 52.34 9.73
C TRP A 598 -3.83 50.95 9.16
N MET A 599 -3.98 49.98 10.05
CA MET A 599 -4.21 48.56 9.80
C MET A 599 -5.27 48.04 10.76
N LEU A 600 -5.92 46.94 10.40
CA LEU A 600 -6.98 46.33 11.20
C LEU A 600 -6.43 45.14 12.00
N ALA A 601 -6.42 45.20 13.34
CA ALA A 601 -6.10 44.07 14.23
C ALA A 601 -7.19 42.99 14.17
N LEU A 602 -7.11 42.14 13.15
CA LEU A 602 -8.04 41.03 12.97
C LEU A 602 -7.97 40.01 14.11
N ASP A 603 -6.80 39.83 14.73
CA ASP A 603 -6.64 38.96 15.90
C ASP A 603 -7.50 39.41 17.09
N ASP A 604 -7.69 40.71 17.26
CA ASP A 604 -8.52 41.27 18.33
C ASP A 604 -10.02 41.19 17.97
N LEU A 605 -10.38 41.47 16.72
CA LEU A 605 -11.75 41.36 16.21
C LEU A 605 -12.30 39.93 16.21
N LEU A 606 -11.44 38.96 15.91
CA LEU A 606 -11.82 37.56 15.81
C LEU A 606 -11.83 36.88 17.18
N ARG A 607 -11.13 37.40 18.20
CA ARG A 607 -11.12 36.82 19.56
C ARG A 607 -12.19 37.36 20.49
N ARG A 608 -12.70 38.57 20.27
CA ARG A 608 -13.65 39.23 21.19
C ARG A 608 -15.09 39.04 20.74
N ASP A 609 -15.88 38.35 21.55
CA ASP A 609 -17.34 38.47 21.50
C ASP A 609 -17.76 39.78 22.17
N ARG A 610 -18.42 40.67 21.41
CA ARG A 610 -19.12 41.82 22.01
C ARG A 610 -20.63 41.63 21.89
N PRO A 611 -21.40 41.87 22.96
CA PRO A 611 -22.83 42.09 22.83
C PRO A 611 -23.07 43.31 21.94
N ALA A 612 -24.09 43.23 21.08
CA ALA A 612 -24.51 44.33 20.23
C ALA A 612 -24.74 45.59 21.07
N ALA A 613 -24.13 46.71 20.66
CA ALA A 613 -24.29 47.99 21.34
C ALA A 613 -25.75 48.47 21.22
N ASP A 614 -26.40 48.60 22.38
CA ASP A 614 -27.60 49.40 22.70
C ASP A 614 -28.63 49.65 21.58
N GLU A 615 -29.72 48.88 21.58
CA GLU A 615 -31.04 49.46 21.30
C GLU A 615 -31.45 50.32 22.51
N PRO A 616 -31.78 51.61 22.34
CA PRO A 616 -32.37 52.37 23.42
C PRO A 616 -33.77 51.82 23.68
N SER A 617 -33.95 51.18 24.84
CA SER A 617 -35.26 50.71 25.30
C SER A 617 -36.25 51.89 25.35
N PRO A 618 -37.48 51.74 24.82
CA PRO A 618 -38.52 52.77 24.90
C PRO A 618 -39.03 53.00 26.33
#